data_AF-A0A3N4L4P0-F1
#
_entry.id   AF-A0A3N4L4P0-F1
#
_cell.length_a   1.000
_cell.length_b   1.000
_cell.length_c   1.000
_cell.angle_alpha   90.00
_cell.angle_beta   90.00
_cell.angle_gamma   90.00
#
_symmetry.space_group_name_H-M   'P 1'
#
loop_
_entity.id
_entity.type
_entity.pdbx_description
1 polymer ?
#
loop_
_entity_poly.entity_id
_entity_poly.type
_entity_poly.pdbx_seq_one_letter_code
_entity_poly.pdbx_strand_id
1 'polypeptide(L)' 'MGDGGFKVMVFFFCTDSYSIQDVVRLMNVLIIRYGLKCTLHRSNENYRIYISRNSVGKVVEIVKPHLITSMYYKVGIV' A
#
# COMPACT_ATOMS: atom_id res chain seq x y z
N MET A 1 -8.22 -27.44 -17.51
CA MET A 1 -7.45 -26.18 -17.71
C MET A 1 -8.45 -25.05 -17.44
N GLY A 2 -8.49 -24.46 -16.24
CA GLY A 2 -9.63 -23.58 -15.88
C GLY A 2 -9.45 -22.60 -14.71
N ASP A 3 -8.53 -22.82 -13.78
CA ASP A 3 -8.45 -22.01 -12.54
C ASP A 3 -7.29 -21.00 -12.55
N GLY A 4 -7.24 -20.15 -13.57
CA GLY A 4 -6.27 -19.05 -13.63
C GLY A 4 -6.80 -17.79 -12.94
N GLY A 5 -6.60 -17.65 -11.63
CA GLY A 5 -6.96 -16.43 -10.89
C GLY A 5 -5.81 -15.43 -10.81
N PHE A 6 -5.85 -14.35 -11.60
CA PHE A 6 -4.90 -13.24 -11.44
C PHE A 6 -5.23 -12.44 -10.17
N LYS A 7 -4.52 -12.71 -9.07
CA LYS A 7 -4.63 -11.90 -7.84
C LYS A 7 -3.94 -10.55 -8.07
N VAL A 8 -4.72 -9.53 -8.40
CA VAL A 8 -4.23 -8.14 -8.50
C VAL A 8 -4.05 -7.62 -7.08
N MET A 9 -2.83 -7.75 -6.55
CA MET A 9 -2.51 -7.24 -5.23
C MET A 9 -2.34 -5.72 -5.29
N VAL A 10 -3.32 -5.03 -4.73
CA VAL A 10 -3.29 -3.57 -4.54
C VAL A 10 -3.18 -3.29 -3.06
N PHE A 11 -2.30 -2.37 -2.68
CA PHE A 11 -2.16 -1.93 -1.30
C PHE A 11 -2.72 -0.51 -1.15
N PHE A 12 -3.64 -0.34 -0.21
CA PHE A 12 -4.23 0.94 0.13
C PHE A 12 -3.91 1.30 1.57
N PHE A 13 -3.41 2.52 1.78
CA PHE A 13 -3.34 3.13 3.09
C PHE A 13 -4.61 3.94 3.32
N CYS A 14 -5.47 3.45 4.21
CA CYS A 14 -6.66 4.16 4.68
C CYS A 14 -6.22 5.32 5.57
N THR A 15 -6.14 6.51 4.97
CA THR A 15 -5.79 7.78 5.64
C THR A 15 -7.00 8.71 5.69
N ASP A 16 -8.19 8.11 5.90
CA ASP A 16 -9.47 8.83 5.90
C ASP A 16 -9.60 9.88 7.00
N SER A 17 -8.89 9.71 8.10
CA SER A 17 -8.94 10.61 9.24
C SER A 17 -7.93 11.77 9.16
N TYR A 18 -7.12 11.87 8.09
CA TYR A 18 -6.06 12.87 7.96
C TYR A 18 -6.39 13.96 6.94
N SER A 19 -5.88 15.17 7.18
CA SER A 19 -5.95 16.26 6.20
C SER A 19 -5.12 15.93 4.96
N ILE A 20 -5.58 16.40 3.79
CA ILE A 20 -4.89 16.15 2.51
C ILE A 20 -3.41 16.57 2.54
N GLN A 21 -3.08 17.63 3.28
CA GLN A 21 -1.70 18.11 3.42
C GLN A 21 -0.81 17.08 4.13
N ASP A 22 -1.31 16.44 5.19
CA ASP A 22 -0.58 15.41 5.92
C ASP A 22 -0.48 14.12 5.11
N VAL A 23 -1.53 13.77 4.37
CA VAL A 23 -1.49 12.64 3.42
C VAL A 23 -0.41 12.85 2.35
N VAL A 24 -0.30 14.07 1.80
CA VAL A 24 0.74 14.42 0.81
C VAL A 24 2.13 14.42 1.45
N ARG A 25 2.29 14.92 2.68
CA ARG A 25 3.57 14.84 3.41
C ARG A 25 4.00 13.39 3.62
N LEU A 26 3.08 12.54 4.07
CA LEU A 26 3.34 11.11 4.25
C LEU A 26 3.72 10.44 2.92
N MET A 27 3.01 10.78 1.85
CA MET A 27 3.29 10.29 0.51
C MET A 27 4.69 10.72 0.03
N ASN A 28 5.12 11.95 0.28
CA ASN A 28 6.47 12.41 -0.03
C ASN A 28 7.54 11.61 0.73
N VAL A 29 7.32 11.35 2.02
CA VAL A 29 8.25 10.54 2.82
C VAL A 29 8.36 9.12 2.25
N LEU A 30 7.23 8.51 1.85
CA LEU A 30 7.19 7.18 1.23
C LEU A 30 7.96 7.14 -0.11
N ILE A 31 7.86 8.19 -0.92
CA ILE A 31 8.57 8.29 -2.21
C ILE A 31 10.07 8.52 -1.98
N ILE A 32 10.44 9.49 -1.13
CA ILE A 32 11.83 9.93 -0.97
C ILE A 32 12.66 8.93 -0.16
N ARG A 33 12.14 8.44 0.98
CA ARG A 33 12.90 7.54 1.87
C ARG A 33 12.88 6.09 1.40
N TYR A 34 11.76 5.64 0.86
CA TYR A 34 11.55 4.21 0.55
C TYR A 34 11.47 3.93 -0.96
N GLY A 35 11.48 4.95 -1.81
CA GLY A 35 11.42 4.78 -3.26
C GLY A 35 10.13 4.11 -3.72
N LEU A 36 9.04 4.30 -2.97
CA LEU A 36 7.74 3.70 -3.27
C LEU A 36 6.96 4.57 -4.25
N LYS A 37 6.43 3.96 -5.30
CA LYS A 37 5.51 4.64 -6.22
C LYS A 37 4.10 4.60 -5.65
N CYS A 38 3.70 5.72 -5.06
CA CYS A 38 2.38 5.94 -4.49
C CYS A 38 1.59 6.93 -5.34
N THR A 39 0.26 6.86 -5.28
CA THR A 39 -0.66 7.81 -5.90
C THR A 39 -1.75 8.16 -4.89
N LEU A 40 -2.20 9.41 -4.90
CA LEU A 40 -3.36 9.81 -4.12
C LEU A 40 -4.63 9.26 -4.78
N HIS A 41 -5.42 8.50 -4.04
CA HIS A 41 -6.71 7.97 -4.48
C HIS A 41 -7.83 8.55 -3.62
N ARG A 42 -8.79 9.23 -4.26
CA ARG A 42 -9.95 9.77 -3.57
C ARG A 42 -11.01 8.67 -3.41
N SER A 43 -11.48 8.45 -2.19
CA SER A 43 -12.56 7.50 -1.88
C SER A 43 -13.67 8.25 -1.17
N ASN A 44 -14.73 8.59 -1.91
CA ASN A 44 -15.80 9.51 -1.46
C ASN A 44 -15.24 10.87 -1.01
N GLU A 45 -15.37 11.16 0.28
CA GLU A 45 -14.95 12.41 0.92
C GLU A 45 -13.52 12.34 1.47
N ASN A 46 -12.92 11.14 1.48
CA ASN A 46 -11.67 10.85 2.12
C ASN A 46 -10.54 10.58 1.12
N TYR A 47 -9.30 10.84 1.54
CA TYR A 47 -8.10 10.55 0.76
C TYR A 47 -7.46 9.25 1.24
N ARG A 48 -7.02 8.43 0.28
CA ARG A 48 -6.28 7.19 0.54
C ARG A 48 -5.02 7.20 -0.30
N ILE A 49 -3.97 6.57 0.20
CA ILE A 49 -2.72 6.41 -0.55
C ILE A 49 -2.77 5.05 -1.24
N TYR A 50 -2.76 5.07 -2.56
CA TYR A 50 -2.64 3.88 -3.40
C TYR A 50 -1.17 3.59 -3.64
N ILE A 51 -0.72 2.35 -3.44
CA ILE A 51 0.64 1.93 -3.79
C ILE A 51 0.59 1.13 -5.08
N SER A 52 1.40 1.55 -6.06
CA SER A 52 1.51 0.86 -7.34
C SER A 52 2.00 -0.57 -7.15
N ARG A 53 1.45 -1.50 -7.94
CA ARG A 53 1.81 -2.93 -7.93
C ARG A 53 3.32 -3.18 -7.98
N ASN A 54 4.04 -2.38 -8.77
CA ASN A 54 5.50 -2.48 -8.90
C ASN A 54 6.25 -2.16 -7.61
N SER A 55 5.65 -1.39 -6.70
CA SER A 55 6.24 -1.04 -5.41
C SER A 55 5.75 -1.93 -4.26
N VAL A 56 4.71 -2.75 -4.46
CA VAL A 56 4.19 -3.64 -3.43
C VAL A 56 5.27 -4.61 -2.93
N GLY A 57 6.07 -5.20 -3.84
CA GLY A 57 7.18 -6.09 -3.45
C GLY A 57 8.14 -5.45 -2.44
N LYS A 58 8.55 -4.19 -2.69
CA LYS A 58 9.40 -3.43 -1.77
C LYS A 58 8.72 -3.18 -0.43
N VAL A 59 7.43 -2.84 -0.43
CA VAL A 59 6.67 -2.69 0.82
C VAL A 59 6.67 -4.00 1.61
N VAL A 60 6.45 -5.12 0.94
CA VAL A 60 6.46 -6.43 1.60
C VAL A 60 7.83 -6.69 2.23
N GLU A 61 8.93 -6.46 1.51
CA GLU A 61 10.29 -6.66 2.05
C GLU A 61 10.57 -5.81 3.28
N ILE A 62 10.14 -4.54 3.27
CA ILE A 62 10.34 -3.62 4.40
C ILE A 62 9.47 -4.01 5.59
N VAL A 63 8.22 -4.40 5.37
CA VAL A 63 7.24 -4.60 6.45
C VAL A 63 7.27 -6.04 6.98
N LYS A 64 7.69 -7.03 6.19
CA LYS A 64 7.81 -8.45 6.58
C LYS A 64 8.54 -8.69 7.91
N PRO A 65 9.73 -8.10 8.20
CA PRO A 65 10.39 -8.30 9.49
C PRO A 65 9.64 -7.69 10.68
N HIS A 66 8.71 -6.78 10.45
CA HIS A 66 7.90 -6.12 11.47
C HIS A 66 6.47 -6.70 11.58
N LEU A 67 6.11 -7.66 10.71
CA LEU A 67 4.79 -8.28 10.69
C LEU A 67 4.79 -9.58 11.47
N ILE A 68 3.74 -9.77 12.26
CA ILE A 68 3.43 -11.06 12.85
C ILE A 68 2.85 -12.00 11.79
N THR A 69 3.13 -13.30 11.91
CA THR A 69 2.69 -14.35 10.96
C THR A 69 1.18 -14.32 10.71
N SER A 70 0.37 -14.00 11.72
CA SER A 70 -1.09 -13.88 11.61
C SER A 70 -1.56 -12.74 10.69
N MET A 71 -0.68 -11.83 10.26
CA MET A 71 -0.97 -10.72 9.36
C MET A 71 -0.42 -10.90 7.94
N TYR A 72 0.24 -12.03 7.65
CA TYR A 72 0.81 -12.32 6.33
C TYR A 72 -0.25 -12.36 5.21
N TYR A 73 -1.48 -12.78 5.53
CA TYR A 73 -2.60 -12.78 4.59
C TYR A 73 -2.91 -11.38 4.02
N LYS A 74 -2.69 -10.30 4.80
CA LYS A 74 -2.93 -8.91 4.36
C LYS A 74 -1.89 -8.43 3.35
N VAL A 75 -0.69 -9.03 3.41
CA VAL A 75 0.45 -8.67 2.56
C VAL A 75 0.61 -9.70 1.43
N GLY A 76 -0.40 -10.53 1.20
CA GLY A 76 -0.42 -11.48 0.09
C GLY A 76 0.67 -12.55 0.18
N ILE A 77 1.32 -12.69 1.34
CA ILE A 77 2.19 -13.81 1.66
C ILE A 77 1.24 -14.92 2.13
N VAL A 78 0.93 -15.85 1.23
CA VAL A 78 0.29 -17.14 1.51
C VAL A 78 1.29 -18.22 1.18
#